data_AF-A0A7J4RUF8-F1
#
_entry.id   AF-A0A7J4RUF8-F1
#
_cell.length_a   1.000
_cell.length_b   1.000
_cell.length_c   1.000
_cell.angle_alpha   90.00
_cell.angle_beta   90.00
_cell.angle_gamma   90.00
#
_symmetry.space_group_name_H-M   'P 1'
#
loop_
_entity.id
_entity.type
_entity.pdbx_description
1 polymer ?
#
loop_
_entity_poly.entity_id
_entity_poly.type
_entity_poly.pdbx_seq_one_letter_code
_entity_poly.pdbx_strand_id
1 'polypeptide(L)'
;MSSKYERELRQVLAGLEKGVNSIIKSCTELQKARMKLIEKRPFLVVRAAGSGIEGSGDLLALRGDICFPIEVKSSKDAKLYLSGRTVEQYNSLVYEGNRSSLMPLYAYRLKGVRGDSWRIFRVKTE
;
A
#
# COMPACT_ATOMS: atom_id res chain seq x y z
N MET A 1 5.12 -3.57 16.50
CA MET A 1 4.40 -4.71 15.84
C MET A 1 3.91 -4.23 14.48
N SER A 2 4.24 -4.94 13.40
CA SER A 2 3.70 -4.65 12.05
C SER A 2 2.19 -4.77 12.08
N SER A 3 1.47 -3.82 11.49
CA SER A 3 0.01 -3.91 11.44
C SER A 3 -0.38 -5.12 10.58
N LYS A 4 -1.43 -5.85 10.96
CA LYS A 4 -1.96 -7.01 10.21
C LYS A 4 -2.09 -6.73 8.70
N TYR A 5 -2.51 -5.51 8.35
CA TYR A 5 -2.78 -5.10 6.98
C TYR A 5 -1.53 -4.75 6.18
N GLU A 6 -0.47 -4.28 6.83
CA GLU A 6 0.85 -4.14 6.21
C GLU A 6 1.37 -5.50 5.75
N ARG A 7 1.25 -6.53 6.61
CA ARG A 7 1.60 -7.91 6.24
C ARG A 7 0.72 -8.44 5.11
N GLU A 8 -0.60 -8.20 5.16
CA GLU A 8 -1.53 -8.59 4.10
C GLU A 8 -1.11 -8.00 2.75
N LEU A 9 -0.94 -6.67 2.68
CA LEU A 9 -0.56 -5.97 1.46
C LEU A 9 0.80 -6.42 0.93
N ARG A 10 1.79 -6.60 1.82
CA ARG A 10 3.11 -7.09 1.46
C ARG A 10 3.05 -8.44 0.76
N GLN A 11 2.25 -9.38 1.27
CA GLN A 11 2.11 -10.70 0.65
C GLN A 11 1.46 -10.61 -0.73
N VAL A 12 0.49 -9.72 -0.90
CA VAL A 12 -0.20 -9.50 -2.19
C VAL A 12 0.76 -8.89 -3.21
N LEU A 13 1.44 -7.78 -2.88
CA LEU A 13 2.36 -7.08 -3.77
C LEU A 13 3.57 -7.96 -4.15
N ALA A 14 4.03 -8.81 -3.22
CA ALA A 14 5.08 -9.79 -3.48
C ALA A 14 4.60 -11.02 -4.29
N GLY A 15 3.33 -11.05 -4.72
CA GLY A 15 2.79 -12.14 -5.54
C GLY A 15 2.73 -13.48 -4.84
N LEU A 16 2.66 -13.51 -3.51
CA LEU A 16 2.56 -14.77 -2.77
C LEU A 16 1.14 -15.33 -2.91
N GLU A 17 1.01 -16.49 -3.55
CA GLU A 17 -0.27 -17.15 -3.85
C GLU A 17 -1.20 -17.19 -2.63
N LYS A 18 -0.69 -17.61 -1.46
CA LYS A 18 -1.49 -17.65 -0.22
C LYS A 18 -2.04 -16.28 0.19
N GLY A 19 -1.24 -15.22 0.02
CA GLY A 19 -1.65 -13.84 0.32
C GLY A 19 -2.69 -13.34 -0.66
N VAL A 20 -2.43 -13.49 -1.96
CA VAL A 20 -3.36 -13.11 -3.04
C VAL A 20 -4.69 -13.84 -2.91
N ASN A 21 -4.67 -15.16 -2.79
CA ASN A 21 -5.87 -15.97 -2.64
C ASN A 21 -6.64 -15.66 -1.35
N SER A 22 -5.99 -15.15 -0.30
CA SER A 22 -6.69 -14.77 0.94
C SER A 22 -7.62 -13.57 0.76
N ILE A 23 -7.27 -12.62 -0.10
CA ILE A 23 -8.02 -11.37 -0.27
C ILE A 23 -9.06 -11.44 -1.39
N ILE A 24 -8.84 -12.26 -2.42
CA ILE A 24 -9.71 -12.29 -3.61
C ILE A 24 -10.86 -13.33 -3.53
N LYS A 25 -10.99 -14.08 -2.42
CA LYS A 25 -11.98 -15.18 -2.31
C LYS A 25 -13.39 -14.76 -2.67
N SER A 26 -13.78 -13.57 -2.21
CA SER A 26 -15.11 -13.00 -2.41
C SER A 26 -15.18 -11.97 -3.55
N CYS A 27 -14.13 -11.85 -4.36
CA CYS A 27 -14.15 -11.03 -5.56
C CYS A 27 -14.84 -11.77 -6.72
N THR A 28 -15.24 -11.04 -7.76
CA THR A 28 -15.74 -11.62 -9.01
C THR A 28 -14.63 -12.34 -9.77
N GLU A 29 -14.98 -13.24 -10.69
CA GLU A 29 -13.97 -13.95 -11.51
C GLU A 29 -13.08 -12.99 -12.32
N LEU A 30 -13.66 -11.92 -12.86
CA LEU A 30 -12.89 -10.88 -13.55
C LEU A 30 -11.90 -10.16 -12.61
N GLN A 31 -12.32 -9.83 -11.39
CA GLN A 31 -11.45 -9.22 -10.38
C GLN A 31 -10.33 -10.18 -9.96
N LYS A 32 -10.65 -11.46 -9.73
CA LYS A 32 -9.68 -12.50 -9.40
C LYS A 32 -8.63 -12.63 -10.51
N ALA A 33 -9.05 -12.73 -11.76
CA ALA A 33 -8.15 -12.84 -12.91
C ALA A 33 -7.18 -11.65 -13.00
N ARG A 34 -7.68 -10.42 -12.80
CA ARG A 34 -6.85 -9.20 -12.79
C ARG A 34 -5.86 -9.18 -11.62
N MET A 35 -6.33 -9.48 -10.41
CA MET A 35 -5.49 -9.47 -9.21
C MET A 35 -4.38 -10.51 -9.28
N LYS A 36 -4.65 -11.71 -9.81
CA LYS A 36 -3.64 -12.78 -9.98
C LYS A 36 -2.50 -12.44 -10.94
N LEU A 37 -2.63 -11.39 -11.76
CA LEU A 37 -1.51 -10.94 -12.60
C LEU A 37 -0.28 -10.52 -11.77
N ILE A 38 -0.47 -10.14 -10.51
CA ILE A 38 0.62 -9.83 -9.60
C ILE A 38 1.55 -11.02 -9.34
N GLU A 39 1.05 -12.26 -9.44
CA GLU A 39 1.84 -13.49 -9.28
C GLU A 39 2.82 -13.68 -10.45
N LYS A 40 2.49 -13.15 -11.64
CA LYS A 40 3.36 -13.22 -12.83
C LYS A 40 4.45 -12.15 -12.83
N ARG A 41 4.16 -10.95 -12.30
CA ARG A 41 5.08 -9.81 -12.26
C ARG A 41 5.00 -9.10 -10.90
N PRO A 42 5.49 -9.74 -9.82
CA PRO A 42 5.40 -9.20 -8.47
C PRO A 42 6.35 -8.01 -8.26
N PHE A 43 6.13 -7.29 -7.17
CA PHE A 43 7.11 -6.34 -6.64
C PHE A 43 8.06 -7.05 -5.68
N LEU A 44 9.33 -6.63 -5.65
CA LEU A 44 10.17 -6.79 -4.48
C LEU A 44 9.65 -5.83 -3.40
N VAL A 45 9.24 -6.36 -2.24
CA VAL A 45 8.66 -5.54 -1.17
C VAL A 45 9.45 -5.67 0.11
N VAL A 46 9.95 -4.55 0.61
CA VAL A 46 10.62 -4.45 1.90
C VAL A 46 9.81 -3.58 2.85
N ARG A 47 9.97 -3.82 4.15
CA ARG A 47 9.40 -2.94 5.18
C ARG A 47 10.39 -1.80 5.41
N ALA A 48 9.92 -0.57 5.48
CA ALA A 48 10.77 0.51 5.93
C ALA A 48 11.18 0.24 7.39
N ALA A 49 12.47 0.34 7.68
CA ALA A 49 12.95 0.27 9.06
C ALA A 49 12.42 1.48 9.83
N GLY A 50 12.07 1.32 11.10
CA GLY A 50 11.67 2.42 11.98
C GLY A 50 12.85 3.31 12.37
N SER A 51 13.54 3.88 11.38
CA SER A 51 14.76 4.68 11.53
C SER A 51 14.52 6.10 12.05
N GLY A 52 13.26 6.50 12.24
CA GLY A 52 12.89 7.88 12.58
C GLY A 52 12.78 8.82 11.38
N ILE A 53 12.98 8.32 10.14
CA ILE A 53 12.80 9.09 8.91
C ILE A 53 11.33 9.04 8.50
N GLU A 54 10.58 10.09 8.84
CA GLU A 54 9.21 10.26 8.36
C GLU A 54 9.18 10.43 6.83
N GLY A 55 8.12 9.94 6.18
CA GLY A 55 7.96 10.03 4.72
C GLY A 55 8.48 8.82 3.93
N SER A 56 9.15 7.86 4.58
CA SER A 56 9.58 6.61 3.93
C SER A 56 8.43 5.64 3.61
N GLY A 57 7.26 5.85 4.23
CA GLY A 57 6.13 4.91 4.23
C GLY A 57 6.39 3.67 5.11
N ASP A 58 5.40 2.79 5.18
CA ASP A 58 5.51 1.50 5.88
C ASP A 58 6.21 0.44 5.02
N LEU A 59 5.94 0.46 3.70
CA LEU A 59 6.47 -0.48 2.72
C LEU A 59 7.18 0.27 1.60
N LEU A 60 8.20 -0.36 1.03
CA LEU A 60 8.80 0.05 -0.24
C LEU A 60 8.59 -1.09 -1.24
N ALA A 61 7.90 -0.81 -2.34
CA ALA A 61 7.62 -1.77 -3.40
C ALA A 61 8.36 -1.41 -4.68
N LEU A 62 9.23 -2.29 -5.16
CA LEU A 62 10.10 -2.08 -6.31
C LEU A 62 9.81 -3.11 -7.40
N ARG A 63 9.78 -2.68 -8.67
CA ARG A 63 9.64 -3.60 -9.81
C ARG A 63 10.26 -2.98 -11.06
N GLY A 64 11.42 -3.46 -11.47
CA GLY A 64 12.14 -2.85 -12.59
C GLY A 64 12.63 -1.45 -12.20
N ASP A 65 12.18 -0.45 -12.94
CA ASP A 65 12.53 0.96 -12.82
C ASP A 65 11.57 1.77 -11.92
N ILE A 66 10.49 1.15 -11.44
CA ILE A 66 9.51 1.82 -10.57
C ILE A 66 9.69 1.43 -9.10
N CYS A 67 9.55 2.42 -8.23
CA CYS A 67 9.60 2.28 -6.78
C CYS A 67 8.48 3.11 -6.13
N PHE A 68 7.74 2.48 -5.22
CA PHE A 68 6.64 3.11 -4.49
C PHE A 68 6.90 3.03 -2.98
N PRO A 69 7.18 4.16 -2.32
CA PRO A 69 6.95 4.32 -0.89
C PRO A 69 5.44 4.21 -0.62
N ILE A 70 5.03 3.34 0.31
CA ILE A 70 3.62 3.07 0.58
C ILE A 70 3.33 3.24 2.07
N GLU A 71 2.49 4.20 2.41
CA GLU A 71 1.91 4.36 3.74
C GLU A 71 0.62 3.53 3.84
N VAL A 72 0.55 2.60 4.79
CA VAL A 72 -0.58 1.68 4.95
C VAL A 72 -1.53 2.22 6.01
N LYS A 73 -2.78 2.46 5.61
CA LYS A 73 -3.85 2.91 6.50
C LYS A 73 -5.00 1.92 6.51
N SER A 74 -5.71 1.84 7.63
CA SER A 74 -6.91 0.99 7.73
C SER A 74 -7.93 1.57 8.69
N SER A 75 -9.20 1.66 8.25
CA SER A 75 -10.33 2.02 9.11
C SER A 75 -11.58 1.23 8.73
N LYS A 76 -12.59 1.26 9.60
CA LYS A 76 -13.96 0.84 9.26
C LYS A 76 -14.66 1.90 8.39
N ASP A 77 -14.21 3.15 8.46
CA ASP A 77 -14.79 4.28 7.71
C ASP A 77 -14.28 4.31 6.27
N ALA A 78 -15.14 4.69 5.33
CA ALA A 78 -14.77 4.77 3.91
C ALA A 78 -13.92 6.00 3.57
N LYS A 79 -13.86 7.01 4.47
CA LYS A 79 -13.14 8.26 4.27
C LYS A 79 -11.92 8.34 5.20
N LEU A 80 -10.79 8.75 4.65
CA LEU A 80 -9.59 9.11 5.39
C LEU A 80 -9.50 10.64 5.45
N TYR A 81 -9.58 11.22 6.65
CA TYR A 81 -9.38 12.65 6.85
C TYR A 81 -7.90 12.93 7.15
N LEU A 82 -7.33 13.90 6.45
CA LEU A 82 -5.96 14.38 6.69
C LEU A 82 -6.00 15.47 7.77
N SER A 83 -5.88 15.07 9.04
CA SER A 83 -5.83 15.99 10.17
C SER A 83 -4.85 15.52 11.24
N GLY A 84 -4.36 16.47 12.04
CA GLY A 84 -3.33 16.23 13.06
C GLY A 84 -2.12 15.50 12.49
N ARG A 85 -1.67 14.45 13.16
CA ARG A 85 -0.54 13.61 12.72
C ARG A 85 -0.68 13.07 11.29
N THR A 86 -1.90 12.85 10.80
CA THR A 86 -2.09 12.31 9.45
C THR A 86 -1.71 13.32 8.37
N VAL A 87 -1.92 14.63 8.61
CA VAL A 87 -1.49 15.67 7.66
C VAL A 87 0.03 15.87 7.71
N GLU A 88 0.65 15.74 8.88
CA GLU A 88 2.12 15.75 9.02
C GLU A 88 2.74 14.61 8.21
N GLN A 89 2.23 13.39 8.37
CA GLN A 89 2.67 12.23 7.59
C GLN A 89 2.47 12.42 6.09
N TYR A 90 1.34 13.00 5.67
CA TYR A 90 1.09 13.33 4.27
C TYR A 90 2.16 14.29 3.73
N ASN A 91 2.46 15.36 4.48
CA ASN A 91 3.47 16.34 4.09
C ASN A 91 4.87 15.73 4.02
N SER A 92 5.23 14.83 4.94
CA SER A 92 6.50 14.10 4.89
C SER A 92 6.60 13.21 3.65
N LEU A 93 5.51 12.54 3.24
CA LEU A 93 5.46 11.79 1.99
C LEU A 93 5.62 12.71 0.77
N VAL A 94 4.95 13.87 0.73
CA VAL A 94 5.11 14.85 -0.36
C VAL A 94 6.56 15.31 -0.46
N TYR A 95 7.16 15.70 0.67
CA TYR A 95 8.55 16.15 0.73
C TYR A 95 9.52 15.09 0.20
N GLU A 96 9.42 13.86 0.70
CA GLU A 96 10.30 12.78 0.25
C GLU A 96 10.04 12.39 -1.21
N GLY A 97 8.78 12.36 -1.64
CA GLY A 97 8.40 12.10 -3.03
C GLY A 97 9.04 13.10 -4.00
N ASN A 98 8.95 14.40 -3.70
CA ASN A 98 9.57 15.47 -4.50
C ASN A 98 11.10 15.35 -4.51
N ARG A 99 11.71 15.20 -3.34
CA ARG A 99 13.18 15.15 -3.20
C ARG A 99 13.81 13.92 -3.85
N SER A 100 13.12 12.78 -3.81
CA SER A 100 13.61 11.51 -4.36
C SER A 100 13.09 11.21 -5.77
N SER A 101 12.24 12.07 -6.33
CA SER A 101 11.55 11.84 -7.61
C SER A 101 10.78 10.50 -7.66
N LEU A 102 10.24 10.09 -6.51
CA LEU A 102 9.42 8.89 -6.38
C LEU A 102 7.94 9.24 -6.33
N MET A 103 7.09 8.21 -6.47
CA MET A 103 5.64 8.34 -6.32
C MET A 103 5.18 7.64 -5.02
N PRO A 104 5.07 8.38 -3.90
CA PRO A 104 4.49 7.84 -2.69
C PRO A 104 3.00 7.53 -2.85
N LEU A 105 2.53 6.48 -2.19
CA LEU A 105 1.15 6.02 -2.23
C LEU A 105 0.60 5.84 -0.82
N TYR A 106 -0.69 6.10 -0.66
CA TYR A 106 -1.47 5.54 0.45
C TYR A 106 -2.14 4.26 0.00
N ALA A 107 -1.94 3.18 0.76
CA ALA A 107 -2.73 1.97 0.63
C ALA A 107 -3.74 1.90 1.78
N TYR A 108 -5.02 2.10 1.45
CA TYR A 108 -6.10 2.16 2.41
C TYR A 108 -6.94 0.89 2.40
N ARG A 109 -7.00 0.22 3.55
CA ARG A 109 -7.78 -0.99 3.76
C ARG A 109 -9.07 -0.72 4.53
N LEU A 110 -10.22 -0.93 3.88
CA LEU A 110 -11.53 -0.80 4.52
C LEU A 110 -11.85 -2.06 5.32
N LYS A 111 -11.93 -1.97 6.65
CA LYS A 111 -12.12 -3.11 7.56
C LYS A 111 -13.56 -3.64 7.49
N GLY A 112 -13.72 -4.96 7.60
CA GLY A 112 -15.04 -5.61 7.60
C GLY A 112 -15.70 -5.74 6.22
N VAL A 113 -15.06 -5.22 5.17
CA VAL A 113 -15.56 -5.31 3.79
C VAL A 113 -14.96 -6.52 3.08
N ARG A 114 -15.84 -7.27 2.40
CA ARG A 114 -15.51 -8.38 1.50
C ARG A 114 -15.28 -7.86 0.08
N GLY A 115 -14.51 -8.62 -0.70
CA GLY A 115 -14.22 -8.30 -2.10
C GLY A 115 -13.07 -7.31 -2.22
N ASP A 116 -13.16 -6.43 -3.22
CA ASP A 116 -12.16 -5.40 -3.48
C ASP A 116 -12.16 -4.31 -2.38
N SER A 117 -11.30 -4.53 -1.40
CA SER A 117 -11.30 -3.83 -0.11
C SER A 117 -10.09 -2.92 0.11
N TRP A 118 -9.21 -2.83 -0.89
CA TRP A 118 -8.07 -1.94 -0.90
C TRP A 118 -8.35 -0.75 -1.83
N ARG A 119 -7.92 0.45 -1.43
CA ARG A 119 -7.88 1.63 -2.28
C ARG A 119 -6.47 2.17 -2.25
N ILE A 120 -5.94 2.47 -3.43
CA ILE A 120 -4.61 3.05 -3.59
C ILE A 120 -4.80 4.52 -3.99
N PHE A 121 -4.19 5.43 -3.23
CA PHE A 121 -4.21 6.86 -3.52
C PHE A 121 -2.79 7.31 -3.80
N ARG A 122 -2.61 8.04 -4.91
CA ARG A 122 -1.35 8.73 -5.19
C ARG A 122 -1.22 9.95 -4.29
N VAL A 123 -0.07 10.12 -3.65
CA VAL A 123 0.30 11.39 -3.01
C VAL A 123 0.65 12.39 -4.11
N LYS A 124 0.09 13.59 -4.03
CA LYS A 124 0.35 14.63 -5.04
C LYS A 124 1.75 15.21 -4.82
N THR A 125 2.66 14.88 -5.73
CA THR A 125 4.01 15.43 -5.88
C THR A 125 4.04 16.41 -7.05
N GLU A 126 5.09 17.24 -7.11
CA GLU A 126 5.35 18.17 -8.22
C GLU A 126 5.76 17.47 -9.52
#